data_AF-A0A7C4NR00-F1
#
_entry.id   AF-A0A7C4NR00-F1
#
_cell.length_a   1.000
_cell.length_b   1.000
_cell.length_c   1.000
_cell.angle_alpha   90.00
_cell.angle_beta   90.00
_cell.angle_gamma   90.00
#
_symmetry.space_group_name_H-M   'P 1'
#
loop_
_entity.id
_entity.type
_entity.pdbx_description
1 polymer ?
#
loop_
_entity_poly.entity_id
_entity_poly.type
_entity_poly.pdbx_seq_one_letter_code
_entity_poly.pdbx_strand_id
1 'polypeptide(L)'
;MRGMEYCPQCGSSSLVQDEEGGEIVCSNCGLVISHRIPDRRPEWKHYSFTKDDRERVGDPLTFLIHDMGLSTTTLEYDLHSYSISRILKKNIVESGDKSLMKTLSAIHSLSSKMHLPESVEENAALIVRRLWKKGLRLGRNCKGLAAASLYVSSKMFSMPRNMREFIINSGISRKTFWDSYKKIIQDTGIKKDPRTIDIMISKIVNQSNLKGEVENLANKIVEMARDMKIVDGRKPDGLAAAAVYL
;
A
#
# COMPACT_ATOMS: atom_id res chain seq x y z
N MET A 1 7.20 -4.09 -27.07
CA MET A 1 6.41 -4.93 -28.00
C MET A 1 4.97 -4.46 -27.95
N ARG A 2 4.46 -3.82 -29.02
CA ARG A 2 3.02 -3.62 -29.19
C ARG A 2 2.45 -4.98 -29.59
N GLY A 3 1.57 -5.56 -28.77
CA GLY A 3 0.85 -6.77 -29.17
C GLY A 3 -0.04 -6.46 -30.37
N MET A 4 -0.08 -7.33 -31.37
CA MET A 4 -1.06 -7.18 -32.46
C MET A 4 -2.44 -7.58 -31.92
N GLU A 5 -3.38 -6.64 -31.95
CA GLU A 5 -4.76 -6.84 -31.49
C GLU A 5 -5.62 -7.61 -32.49
N TYR A 6 -5.11 -7.85 -33.70
CA TYR A 6 -5.83 -8.48 -34.81
C TYR A 6 -4.97 -9.51 -35.52
N CYS A 7 -5.60 -10.57 -36.02
CA CYS A 7 -4.95 -11.57 -36.86
C CYS A 7 -4.60 -10.96 -38.23
N PRO A 8 -3.33 -11.04 -38.70
CA PRO A 8 -2.94 -10.50 -40.00
C PRO A 8 -3.52 -11.25 -41.20
N GLN A 9 -4.00 -12.49 -41.00
CA GLN A 9 -4.50 -13.34 -42.08
C GLN A 9 -6.02 -13.23 -42.28
N CYS A 10 -6.80 -13.21 -41.20
CA CYS A 10 -8.27 -13.19 -41.28
C CYS A 10 -8.91 -11.94 -40.66
N GLY A 11 -8.12 -11.02 -40.11
CA GLY A 11 -8.61 -9.77 -39.50
C GLY A 11 -9.37 -9.95 -38.19
N SER A 12 -9.50 -11.18 -37.67
CA SER A 12 -10.25 -11.42 -36.43
C SER A 12 -9.50 -10.91 -35.20
N SER A 13 -10.24 -10.39 -34.21
CA SER A 13 -9.73 -10.02 -32.88
C SER A 13 -9.76 -11.18 -31.86
N SER A 14 -10.27 -12.35 -32.26
CA SER A 14 -10.32 -13.54 -31.39
C SER A 14 -8.96 -14.23 -31.37
N LEU A 15 -8.09 -13.76 -30.49
CA LEU A 15 -6.77 -14.32 -30.21
C LEU A 15 -6.80 -14.99 -28.84
N VAL A 16 -6.35 -16.25 -28.80
CA VAL A 16 -6.23 -17.04 -27.57
C VAL A 16 -4.75 -17.21 -27.28
N GLN A 17 -4.37 -17.00 -26.03
CA GLN A 17 -3.03 -17.25 -25.55
C GLN A 17 -2.97 -18.67 -24.96
N ASP A 18 -2.15 -19.52 -25.55
CA ASP A 18 -1.80 -20.82 -24.98
C ASP A 18 -0.67 -20.61 -23.96
N GLU A 19 -0.97 -20.83 -22.69
CA GLU A 19 -0.02 -20.67 -21.58
C GLU A 19 1.02 -21.80 -21.54
N GLU A 20 0.66 -23.02 -21.98
CA GLU A 20 1.56 -24.18 -21.94
C GLU A 20 2.61 -24.11 -23.06
N GLY A 21 2.17 -23.74 -24.27
CA GLY A 21 3.04 -23.55 -25.43
C GLY A 21 3.75 -22.19 -25.49
N GLY A 22 3.24 -21.19 -24.75
CA GLY A 22 3.73 -19.81 -24.83
C GLY A 22 3.44 -19.19 -26.20
N GLU A 23 2.25 -19.42 -26.73
CA GLU A 23 1.84 -19.00 -28.08
C GLU A 23 0.58 -18.12 -28.04
N ILE A 24 0.43 -17.24 -29.04
CA ILE A 24 -0.84 -16.55 -29.32
C ILE A 24 -1.37 -17.09 -30.63
N VAL A 25 -2.51 -17.76 -30.56
CA VAL A 25 -3.16 -18.43 -31.69
C VAL A 25 -4.46 -17.71 -32.01
N CYS A 26 -4.72 -17.50 -33.29
CA CYS A 26 -6.02 -17.03 -33.74
C CYS A 26 -7.06 -18.16 -33.67
N SER A 27 -8.13 -17.99 -32.90
CA SER A 27 -9.20 -18.99 -32.77
C SER A 27 -9.95 -19.26 -34.07
N ASN A 28 -9.94 -18.30 -35.00
CA ASN A 28 -10.73 -18.37 -36.24
C ASN A 28 -9.99 -19.08 -37.39
N CYS A 29 -8.67 -18.89 -37.51
CA CYS A 29 -7.90 -19.45 -38.62
C CYS A 29 -6.73 -20.35 -38.19
N GLY A 30 -6.46 -20.49 -36.89
CA GLY A 30 -5.38 -21.31 -36.37
C GLY A 30 -3.98 -20.73 -36.55
N LEU A 31 -3.84 -19.50 -37.06
CA LEU A 31 -2.54 -18.87 -37.24
C LEU A 31 -1.89 -18.57 -35.88
N VAL A 32 -0.65 -19.05 -35.70
CA VAL A 32 0.22 -18.66 -34.59
C VAL A 32 0.83 -17.29 -34.89
N ILE A 33 0.37 -16.27 -34.17
CA ILE A 33 0.79 -14.87 -34.36
C ILE A 33 2.09 -14.58 -33.62
N SER A 34 2.26 -15.17 -32.45
CA SER A 34 3.48 -15.06 -31.64
C SER A 34 3.76 -16.40 -31.00
N HIS A 35 5.02 -16.78 -30.95
CA HIS A 35 5.51 -18.00 -30.30
C HIS A 35 6.64 -17.62 -29.34
N ARG A 36 6.95 -18.49 -28.36
CA ARG A 36 7.99 -18.27 -27.33
C ARG A 36 7.73 -17.04 -26.46
N ILE A 37 6.48 -16.83 -26.06
CA ILE A 37 6.15 -15.81 -25.08
C ILE A 37 6.77 -16.28 -23.76
N PRO A 38 7.71 -15.50 -23.18
CA PRO A 38 8.29 -15.88 -21.90
C PRO A 38 7.19 -15.86 -20.85
N ASP A 39 7.11 -16.92 -20.05
CA ASP A 39 6.26 -16.91 -18.87
C ASP A 39 6.75 -15.80 -17.93
N ARG A 40 5.82 -14.97 -17.48
CA ARG A 40 6.07 -13.87 -16.53
C ARG A 40 5.60 -14.21 -15.14
N ARG A 41 5.02 -15.39 -14.95
CA ARG A 41 4.69 -15.89 -13.62
C ARG A 41 5.98 -16.04 -12.83
N PRO A 42 5.91 -15.80 -11.51
CA PRO A 42 7.07 -16.06 -10.69
C PRO A 42 7.43 -17.55 -10.78
N GLU A 43 8.69 -17.85 -11.12
CA GLU A 43 9.18 -19.24 -11.22
C GLU A 43 9.17 -19.96 -9.86
N TRP A 44 9.10 -19.20 -8.75
CA TRP A 44 9.08 -19.76 -7.40
C TRP A 44 7.74 -20.41 -7.09
N LYS A 45 7.79 -21.68 -6.69
CA LYS A 45 6.69 -22.43 -6.09
C LYS A 45 6.95 -22.51 -4.59
N HIS A 46 6.17 -21.78 -3.79
CA HIS A 46 6.23 -21.88 -2.34
C HIS A 46 5.46 -23.13 -1.89
N TYR A 47 6.16 -24.21 -1.54
CA TYR A 47 5.51 -25.43 -1.03
C TYR A 47 5.28 -25.35 0.49
N SER A 48 5.86 -24.38 1.18
CA SER A 48 5.83 -24.26 2.65
C SER A 48 5.98 -22.81 3.09
N PHE A 49 5.25 -22.36 4.12
CA PHE A 49 5.23 -20.98 4.65
C PHE A 49 6.56 -20.48 5.27
N THR A 50 7.63 -21.27 5.22
CA THR A 50 8.94 -20.94 5.79
C THR A 50 9.88 -20.42 4.70
N LYS A 51 10.47 -19.25 4.93
CA LYS A 51 11.38 -18.48 4.05
C LYS A 51 12.71 -19.18 3.66
N ASP A 52 12.88 -20.46 3.96
CA ASP A 52 14.15 -21.19 3.77
C ASP A 52 14.23 -21.97 2.45
N ASP A 53 13.29 -21.75 1.54
CA ASP A 53 13.36 -22.34 0.21
C ASP A 53 14.53 -21.71 -0.57
N ARG A 54 15.42 -22.54 -1.12
CA ARG A 54 16.55 -22.09 -1.92
C ARG A 54 16.05 -21.52 -3.24
N GLU A 55 15.95 -20.20 -3.31
CA GLU A 55 15.53 -19.50 -4.51
C GLU A 55 16.71 -19.24 -5.45
N ARG A 56 16.46 -19.39 -6.76
CA ARG A 56 17.43 -19.07 -7.82
C ARG A 56 17.55 -17.56 -8.05
N VAL A 57 16.54 -16.81 -7.67
CA VAL A 57 16.42 -15.36 -7.86
C VAL A 57 16.46 -14.64 -6.52
N GLY A 58 16.69 -13.33 -6.54
CA GLY A 58 16.63 -12.50 -5.34
C GLY A 58 15.19 -12.16 -4.93
N ASP A 59 15.07 -11.49 -3.78
CA ASP A 59 13.80 -11.03 -3.22
C ASP A 59 12.98 -10.18 -4.21
N PRO A 60 11.63 -10.19 -4.13
CA PRO A 60 10.79 -9.32 -4.94
C PRO A 60 11.08 -7.85 -4.64
N LEU A 61 10.98 -7.02 -5.69
CA LEU A 61 11.15 -5.57 -5.55
C LEU A 61 10.02 -5.00 -4.69
N THR A 62 10.36 -4.20 -3.69
CA THR A 62 9.39 -3.54 -2.80
C THR A 62 9.63 -2.04 -2.72
N PHE A 63 8.56 -1.24 -2.66
CA PHE A 63 8.68 0.21 -2.49
C PHE A 63 9.17 0.62 -1.10
N LEU A 64 9.23 -0.31 -0.15
CA LEU A 64 9.64 -0.07 1.24
C LEU A 64 11.15 0.11 1.40
N ILE A 65 11.96 -0.44 0.51
CA ILE A 65 13.41 -0.28 0.55
C ILE A 65 13.79 0.86 -0.38
N HIS A 66 14.63 1.81 0.05
CA HIS A 66 14.95 3.05 -0.68
C HIS A 66 15.27 2.87 -2.19
N ASP A 67 16.03 1.84 -2.53
CA ASP A 67 16.45 1.43 -3.88
C ASP A 67 15.58 0.33 -4.50
N MET A 68 14.44 0.04 -3.87
CA MET A 68 13.49 -1.01 -4.23
C MET A 68 13.99 -2.45 -4.06
N GLY A 69 15.07 -2.66 -3.28
CA GLY A 69 15.65 -3.99 -3.07
C GLY A 69 16.73 -4.35 -4.09
N LEU A 70 17.29 -3.36 -4.78
CA LEU A 70 18.37 -3.56 -5.76
C LEU A 70 19.76 -3.74 -5.11
N SER A 71 19.98 -3.19 -3.93
CA SER A 71 21.22 -3.36 -3.17
C SER A 71 21.18 -4.63 -2.34
N THR A 72 22.34 -5.27 -2.26
CA THR A 72 22.58 -6.39 -1.37
C THR A 72 23.42 -5.92 -0.20
N THR A 73 23.07 -6.36 1.00
CA THR A 73 23.91 -6.16 2.19
C THR A 73 24.78 -7.38 2.38
N THR A 74 26.10 -7.19 2.40
CA THR A 74 27.03 -8.23 2.82
C THR A 74 26.89 -8.46 4.32
N LEU A 75 26.60 -9.68 4.75
CA LEU A 75 26.64 -10.08 6.15
C LEU A 75 28.11 -10.14 6.62
N GLU A 76 28.42 -9.50 7.74
CA GLU A 76 29.74 -9.52 8.38
C GLU A 76 30.00 -10.90 8.98
N TYR A 77 30.52 -11.82 8.17
CA TYR A 77 30.99 -13.13 8.66
C TYR A 77 32.51 -13.16 8.93
N ASP A 78 33.28 -12.23 8.37
CA ASP A 78 34.75 -12.21 8.53
C ASP A 78 35.30 -10.92 9.18
N LEU A 79 36.32 -11.09 10.03
CA LEU A 79 37.02 -10.01 10.73
C LEU A 79 37.69 -9.00 9.79
N HIS A 80 37.98 -9.39 8.54
CA HIS A 80 38.51 -8.51 7.49
C HIS A 80 37.43 -7.70 6.75
N SER A 81 36.15 -8.00 6.94
CA SER A 81 35.02 -7.36 6.26
C SER A 81 34.72 -5.94 6.78
N TYR A 82 35.24 -5.56 7.95
CA TYR A 82 34.93 -4.26 8.57
C TYR A 82 35.38 -3.05 7.74
N SER A 83 36.51 -3.17 7.03
CA SER A 83 37.01 -2.13 6.12
C SER A 83 36.11 -1.97 4.89
N ILE A 84 35.67 -3.10 4.31
CA ILE A 84 34.78 -3.15 3.14
C ILE A 84 33.38 -2.64 3.51
N SER A 85 32.82 -3.07 4.64
CA SER A 85 31.55 -2.58 5.20
C SER A 85 31.55 -1.05 5.35
N ARG A 86 32.66 -0.46 5.82
CA ARG A 86 32.79 1.01 5.96
C ARG A 86 32.85 1.73 4.62
N ILE A 87 33.54 1.18 3.63
CA ILE A 87 33.63 1.77 2.29
C ILE A 87 32.26 1.72 1.60
N LEU A 88 31.57 0.59 1.66
CA LEU A 88 30.22 0.43 1.11
C LEU A 88 29.22 1.38 1.80
N LYS A 89 29.22 1.45 3.15
CA LYS A 89 28.34 2.37 3.90
C LYS A 89 28.56 3.86 3.56
N LYS A 90 29.76 4.25 3.11
CA LYS A 90 30.05 5.64 2.71
C LYS A 90 29.51 5.99 1.32
N ASN A 91 29.47 5.02 0.40
CA ASN A 91 29.07 5.25 -1.00
C ASN A 91 27.57 5.12 -1.25
N ILE A 92 26.80 4.57 -0.31
CA ILE A 92 25.38 4.22 -0.53
C ILE A 92 24.42 5.39 -0.26
N VAL A 93 24.84 6.52 0.35
CA VAL A 93 23.83 7.49 0.80
C VAL A 93 24.17 8.97 0.65
N GLU A 94 23.65 9.56 -0.43
CA GLU A 94 23.43 11.00 -0.53
C GLU A 94 22.46 11.48 0.58
N SER A 95 22.59 12.75 1.00
CA SER A 95 21.80 13.29 2.11
C SER A 95 20.26 13.21 1.90
N GLY A 96 19.80 13.24 0.63
CA GLY A 96 18.40 13.10 0.24
C GLY A 96 17.83 11.68 0.42
N ASP A 97 18.68 10.66 0.30
CA ASP A 97 18.28 9.25 0.45
C ASP A 97 18.20 8.84 1.92
N LYS A 98 18.98 9.50 2.79
CA LYS A 98 18.92 9.26 4.26
C LYS A 98 17.54 9.57 4.83
N SER A 99 16.91 10.67 4.41
CA SER A 99 15.58 11.03 4.91
C SER A 99 14.49 10.14 4.33
N LEU A 100 14.62 9.70 3.07
CA LEU A 100 13.75 8.71 2.45
C LEU A 100 13.83 7.37 3.18
N MET A 101 15.03 6.83 3.40
CA MET A 101 15.25 5.61 4.18
C MET A 101 14.63 5.67 5.57
N LYS A 102 14.89 6.75 6.32
CA LYS A 102 14.31 6.95 7.66
C LYS A 102 12.79 6.99 7.64
N THR A 103 12.20 7.56 6.60
CA THR A 103 10.75 7.65 6.46
C THR A 103 10.13 6.30 6.11
N LEU A 104 10.72 5.57 5.16
CA LEU A 104 10.25 4.24 4.78
C LEU A 104 10.38 3.24 5.93
N SER A 105 11.50 3.27 6.66
CA SER A 105 11.68 2.47 7.89
C SER A 105 10.66 2.83 8.98
N ALA A 106 10.33 4.12 9.12
CA ALA A 106 9.28 4.55 10.06
C ALA A 106 7.86 4.12 9.62
N ILE A 107 7.59 4.03 8.31
CA ILE A 107 6.36 3.45 7.78
C ILE A 107 6.27 1.99 8.19
N HIS A 108 7.31 1.20 7.93
CA HIS A 108 7.35 -0.22 8.29
C HIS A 108 7.15 -0.43 9.79
N SER A 109 7.91 0.27 10.63
CA SER A 109 7.79 0.16 12.09
C SER A 109 6.40 0.52 12.61
N LEU A 110 5.76 1.55 12.06
CA LEU A 110 4.42 1.97 12.47
C LEU A 110 3.33 1.02 11.95
N SER A 111 3.47 0.53 10.72
CA SER A 111 2.60 -0.46 10.09
C SER A 111 2.56 -1.74 10.91
N SER A 112 3.73 -2.30 11.23
CA SER A 112 3.88 -3.49 12.07
C SER A 112 3.27 -3.29 13.46
N LYS A 113 3.51 -2.13 14.10
CA LYS A 113 2.92 -1.82 15.41
C LYS A 113 1.39 -1.75 15.37
N MET A 114 0.82 -1.28 14.26
CA MET A 114 -0.63 -1.15 14.08
C MET A 114 -1.28 -2.37 13.44
N HIS A 115 -0.49 -3.39 13.05
CA HIS A 115 -0.92 -4.57 12.32
C HIS A 115 -1.70 -4.19 11.05
N LEU A 116 -1.10 -3.34 10.22
CA LEU A 116 -1.66 -2.98 8.92
C LEU A 116 -1.21 -3.99 7.84
N PRO A 117 -2.03 -4.26 6.81
CA PRO A 117 -1.65 -5.12 5.69
C PRO A 117 -0.50 -4.52 4.88
N GLU A 118 0.29 -5.40 4.24
CA GLU A 118 1.42 -5.02 3.38
C GLU A 118 0.99 -4.09 2.23
N SER A 119 -0.18 -4.33 1.63
CA SER A 119 -0.73 -3.46 0.57
C SER A 119 -0.89 -2.00 0.99
N VAL A 120 -1.27 -1.76 2.26
CA VAL A 120 -1.40 -0.41 2.83
C VAL A 120 -0.02 0.22 3.02
N GLU A 121 0.95 -0.59 3.43
CA GLU A 121 2.33 -0.19 3.65
C GLU A 121 3.03 0.20 2.35
N GLU A 122 2.93 -0.64 1.32
CA GLU A 122 3.51 -0.39 0.00
C GLU A 122 2.95 0.87 -0.65
N ASN A 123 1.64 1.07 -0.56
CA ASN A 123 1.02 2.28 -1.10
C ASN A 123 1.42 3.54 -0.31
N ALA A 124 1.61 3.44 1.01
CA ALA A 124 2.16 4.55 1.79
C ALA A 124 3.58 4.90 1.33
N ALA A 125 4.41 3.89 1.06
CA ALA A 125 5.74 4.07 0.48
C ALA A 125 5.70 4.71 -0.92
N LEU A 126 4.75 4.30 -1.77
CA LEU A 126 4.52 4.91 -3.08
C LEU A 126 4.17 6.39 -2.98
N ILE A 127 3.28 6.77 -2.05
CA ILE A 127 2.92 8.16 -1.80
C ILE A 127 4.18 8.97 -1.42
N VAL A 128 4.99 8.46 -0.50
CA VAL A 128 6.22 9.13 -0.08
C VAL A 128 7.22 9.28 -1.22
N ARG A 129 7.39 8.26 -2.07
CA ARG A 129 8.26 8.32 -3.25
C ARG A 129 7.80 9.35 -4.26
N ARG A 130 6.48 9.45 -4.51
CA ARG A 130 5.93 10.48 -5.41
C ARG A 130 6.25 11.88 -4.89
N LEU A 131 6.09 12.11 -3.59
CA LEU A 131 6.42 13.40 -2.95
C LEU A 131 7.91 13.71 -3.05
N TRP A 132 8.77 12.70 -2.84
CA TRP A 132 10.22 12.84 -2.94
C TRP A 132 10.65 13.18 -4.37
N LYS A 133 10.12 12.49 -5.40
CA LYS A 133 10.38 12.78 -6.81
C LYS A 133 10.00 14.20 -7.22
N LYS A 134 8.97 14.78 -6.60
CA LYS A 134 8.56 16.17 -6.83
C LYS A 134 9.43 17.20 -6.10
N GLY A 135 10.51 16.78 -5.45
CA GLY A 135 11.42 17.68 -4.74
C GLY A 135 10.87 18.18 -3.41
N LEU A 136 9.78 17.60 -2.90
CA LEU A 136 9.29 17.92 -1.56
C LEU A 136 10.32 17.40 -0.55
N ARG A 137 11.23 18.28 -0.10
CA ARG A 137 12.28 17.90 0.84
C ARG A 137 11.62 17.31 2.09
N LEU A 138 11.78 16.01 2.28
CA LEU A 138 11.55 15.32 3.54
C LEU A 138 12.54 15.91 4.54
N GLY A 139 12.16 17.02 5.17
CA GLY A 139 12.96 17.69 6.19
C GLY A 139 13.03 16.85 7.47
N ARG A 140 13.14 17.50 8.62
CA ARG A 140 13.24 16.84 9.93
C ARG A 140 12.04 15.95 10.31
N ASN A 141 10.88 16.08 9.66
CA ASN A 141 9.64 15.42 10.07
C ASN A 141 9.38 14.07 9.36
N CYS A 142 10.36 13.16 9.36
CA CYS A 142 10.21 11.84 8.74
C CYS A 142 9.06 11.03 9.37
N LYS A 143 8.97 11.02 10.71
CA LYS A 143 7.91 10.32 11.46
C LYS A 143 6.51 10.87 11.16
N GLY A 144 6.38 12.19 11.05
CA GLY A 144 5.09 12.81 10.73
C GLY A 144 4.62 12.49 9.32
N LEU A 145 5.53 12.44 8.35
CA LEU A 145 5.21 12.04 6.98
C LEU A 145 4.86 10.54 6.88
N ALA A 146 5.58 9.69 7.60
CA ALA A 146 5.27 8.26 7.70
C ALA A 146 3.86 8.02 8.27
N ALA A 147 3.52 8.64 9.40
CA ALA A 147 2.20 8.50 10.01
C ALA A 147 1.07 9.05 9.12
N ALA A 148 1.30 10.19 8.45
CA ALA A 148 0.30 10.79 7.59
C ALA A 148 0.10 10.03 6.27
N SER A 149 1.17 9.47 5.68
CA SER A 149 1.07 8.65 4.46
C SER A 149 0.37 7.31 4.72
N LEU A 150 0.66 6.66 5.85
CA LEU A 150 -0.08 5.47 6.28
C LEU A 150 -1.56 5.77 6.52
N TYR A 151 -1.89 6.91 7.12
CA TYR A 151 -3.29 7.31 7.30
C TYR A 151 -4.02 7.53 5.98
N VAL A 152 -3.37 8.16 4.99
CA VAL A 152 -3.96 8.36 3.66
C VAL A 152 -4.11 7.01 2.94
N SER A 153 -3.11 6.15 2.98
CA SER A 153 -3.17 4.82 2.39
C SER A 153 -4.28 3.95 3.01
N SER A 154 -4.39 3.95 4.34
CA SER A 154 -5.44 3.26 5.10
C SER A 154 -6.85 3.69 4.68
N LYS A 155 -7.04 4.95 4.27
CA LYS A 155 -8.32 5.38 3.70
C LYS A 155 -8.57 4.85 2.29
N MET A 156 -7.54 4.82 1.45
CA MET A 156 -7.66 4.37 0.06
C MET A 156 -8.06 2.88 -0.02
N PHE A 157 -7.61 2.07 0.93
CA PHE A 157 -7.94 0.65 1.01
C PHE A 157 -9.19 0.35 1.84
N SER A 158 -10.08 1.34 2.07
CA SER A 158 -11.31 1.16 2.84
C SER A 158 -11.09 0.56 4.24
N MET A 159 -9.95 0.87 4.87
CA MET A 159 -9.65 0.50 6.26
C MET A 159 -9.46 1.77 7.12
N PRO A 160 -10.43 2.71 7.15
CA PRO A 160 -10.27 3.98 7.82
C PRO A 160 -10.03 3.79 9.32
N ARG A 161 -8.83 4.15 9.78
CA ARG A 161 -8.50 4.21 11.21
C ARG A 161 -8.57 5.62 11.75
N ASN A 162 -8.72 5.76 13.06
CA ASN A 162 -8.80 7.07 13.69
C ASN A 162 -7.45 7.78 13.61
N MET A 163 -7.46 9.06 13.23
CA MET A 163 -6.24 9.88 13.19
C MET A 163 -5.49 9.89 14.52
N ARG A 164 -6.22 9.83 15.65
CA ARG A 164 -5.63 9.74 17.00
C ARG A 164 -4.79 8.48 17.18
N GLU A 165 -5.20 7.35 16.61
CA GLU A 165 -4.46 6.09 16.70
C GLU A 165 -3.07 6.24 16.07
N PHE A 166 -2.96 6.86 14.90
CA PHE A 166 -1.66 7.11 14.24
C PHE A 166 -0.79 8.06 15.05
N ILE A 167 -1.37 9.13 15.61
CA ILE A 167 -0.62 10.11 16.43
C ILE A 167 -0.03 9.43 17.67
N ILE A 168 -0.85 8.64 18.40
CA ILE A 168 -0.43 7.94 19.62
C ILE A 168 0.64 6.91 19.31
N ASN A 169 0.45 6.09 18.27
CA ASN A 169 1.39 5.02 17.95
C ASN A 169 2.72 5.54 17.41
N SER A 170 2.72 6.67 16.72
CA SER A 170 3.94 7.31 16.17
C SER A 170 4.66 8.25 17.14
N GLY A 171 4.02 8.65 18.25
CA GLY A 171 4.62 9.52 19.28
C GLY A 171 4.88 10.95 18.79
N ILE A 172 4.12 11.43 17.80
CA ILE A 172 4.26 12.79 17.25
C ILE A 172 3.20 13.74 17.80
N SER A 173 3.42 15.05 17.64
CA SER A 173 2.40 16.04 18.01
C SER A 173 1.26 16.07 16.99
N ARG A 174 0.07 16.47 17.44
CA ARG A 174 -1.10 16.62 16.55
C ARG A 174 -0.83 17.62 15.42
N LYS A 175 -0.08 18.70 15.71
CA LYS A 175 0.29 19.74 14.73
C LYS A 175 1.16 19.16 13.62
N THR A 176 2.21 18.40 13.96
CA THR A 176 3.13 17.84 12.96
C THR A 176 2.46 16.79 12.06
N PHE A 177 1.52 16.01 12.58
CA PHE A 177 0.70 15.12 11.75
C PHE A 177 -0.14 15.94 10.75
N TRP A 178 -0.88 16.95 11.23
CA TRP A 178 -1.76 17.75 10.37
C TRP A 178 -1.00 18.49 9.27
N ASP A 179 0.15 19.06 9.60
CA ASP A 179 1.00 19.75 8.62
C ASP A 179 1.49 18.79 7.53
N SER A 180 1.83 17.55 7.89
CA SER A 180 2.24 16.52 6.94
C SER A 180 1.07 16.02 6.10
N TYR A 181 -0.09 15.80 6.73
CA TYR A 181 -1.31 15.38 6.05
C TYR A 181 -1.80 16.39 5.01
N LYS A 182 -1.76 17.70 5.33
CA LYS A 182 -2.10 18.76 4.38
C LYS A 182 -1.20 18.73 3.15
N LYS A 183 0.12 18.57 3.34
CA LYS A 183 1.09 18.48 2.25
C LYS A 183 0.80 17.30 1.32
N ILE A 184 0.48 16.12 1.89
CA ILE A 184 0.16 14.93 1.11
C ILE A 184 -1.10 15.17 0.27
N ILE A 185 -2.17 15.72 0.85
CA ILE A 185 -3.43 15.94 0.11
C ILE A 185 -3.26 16.97 -1.00
N GLN A 186 -2.58 18.08 -0.73
CA GLN A 186 -2.32 19.11 -1.73
C GLN A 186 -1.62 18.54 -2.96
N ASP A 187 -0.70 17.58 -2.77
CA ASP A 187 0.10 17.02 -3.84
C ASP A 187 -0.55 15.82 -4.56
N THR A 188 -1.25 14.96 -3.80
CA THR A 188 -1.83 13.72 -4.33
C THR A 188 -3.19 13.93 -5.00
N GLY A 189 -3.87 15.05 -4.72
CA GLY A 189 -5.19 15.33 -5.27
C GLY A 189 -6.28 14.34 -4.84
N ILE A 190 -5.99 13.48 -3.85
CA ILE A 190 -6.94 12.51 -3.32
C ILE A 190 -8.10 13.27 -2.70
N LYS A 191 -9.30 13.12 -3.29
CA LYS A 191 -10.52 13.70 -2.74
C LYS A 191 -10.72 13.15 -1.33
N LYS A 192 -11.18 14.01 -0.42
CA LYS A 192 -11.67 13.57 0.89
C LYS A 192 -12.88 12.67 0.64
N ASP A 193 -12.67 11.37 0.63
CA ASP A 193 -13.80 10.46 0.74
C ASP A 193 -14.42 10.68 2.14
N PRO A 194 -15.71 11.00 2.26
CA PRO A 194 -16.38 10.93 3.55
C PRO A 194 -16.10 9.55 4.14
N ARG A 195 -15.57 9.52 5.37
CA ARG A 195 -15.38 8.25 6.08
C ARG A 195 -16.69 7.48 5.99
N THR A 196 -16.65 6.28 5.43
CA THR A 196 -17.83 5.43 5.32
C THR A 196 -18.31 5.15 6.74
N ILE A 197 -19.45 5.70 7.10
CA ILE A 197 -20.05 5.54 8.44
C ILE A 197 -20.22 4.04 8.73
N ASP A 198 -20.59 3.29 7.70
CA ASP A 198 -20.85 1.86 7.70
C ASP A 198 -19.64 1.05 8.21
N ILE A 199 -18.43 1.34 7.72
CA ILE A 199 -17.20 0.64 8.16
C ILE A 199 -16.91 0.90 9.65
N MET A 200 -17.27 2.09 10.15
CA MET A 200 -17.08 2.39 11.56
C MET A 200 -18.11 1.74 12.46
N ILE A 201 -19.35 1.56 11.98
CA ILE A 201 -20.36 0.78 12.68
C ILE A 201 -19.85 -0.65 12.86
N SER A 202 -19.43 -1.31 11.78
CA SER A 202 -18.86 -2.67 11.84
C SER A 202 -17.71 -2.75 12.83
N LYS A 203 -16.81 -1.76 12.84
CA LYS A 203 -15.70 -1.71 13.80
C LYS A 203 -16.18 -1.61 15.25
N ILE A 204 -17.13 -0.73 15.56
CA ILE A 204 -17.64 -0.53 16.92
C ILE A 204 -18.36 -1.80 17.40
N VAL A 205 -19.23 -2.38 16.58
CA VAL A 205 -19.96 -3.62 16.89
C VAL A 205 -18.97 -4.75 17.20
N ASN A 206 -17.94 -4.93 16.36
CA ASN A 206 -16.90 -5.93 16.56
C ASN A 206 -16.07 -5.68 17.83
N GLN A 207 -15.71 -4.42 18.12
CA GLN A 207 -14.98 -4.07 19.34
C GLN A 207 -15.81 -4.26 20.62
N SER A 208 -17.13 -4.07 20.53
CA SER A 208 -18.07 -4.26 21.63
C SER A 208 -18.61 -5.69 21.73
N ASN A 209 -18.18 -6.61 20.85
CA ASN A 209 -18.62 -8.00 20.78
C ASN A 209 -20.16 -8.15 20.73
N LEU A 210 -20.81 -7.26 19.97
CA LEU A 210 -22.27 -7.24 19.80
C LEU A 210 -22.68 -8.19 18.66
N LYS A 211 -23.96 -8.59 18.66
CA LYS A 211 -24.52 -9.45 17.60
C LYS A 211 -24.64 -8.69 16.28
N GLY A 212 -24.49 -9.38 15.15
CA GLY A 212 -24.65 -8.80 13.80
C GLY A 212 -26.05 -8.21 13.52
N GLU A 213 -27.06 -8.58 14.30
CA GLU A 213 -28.38 -7.93 14.27
C GLU A 213 -28.30 -6.43 14.61
N VAL A 214 -27.44 -6.07 15.57
CA VAL A 214 -27.21 -4.67 15.99
C VAL A 214 -26.54 -3.89 14.86
N GLU A 215 -25.61 -4.51 14.13
CA GLU A 215 -24.96 -3.89 12.98
C GLU A 215 -25.98 -3.58 11.86
N ASN A 216 -26.85 -4.54 11.55
CA ASN A 216 -27.90 -4.35 10.56
C ASN A 216 -28.88 -3.25 10.95
N LEU A 217 -29.26 -3.18 12.23
CA LEU A 217 -30.13 -2.10 12.74
C LEU A 217 -29.44 -0.74 12.69
N ALA A 218 -28.18 -0.65 13.14
CA ALA A 218 -27.41 0.58 13.13
C ALA A 218 -27.22 1.11 11.70
N ASN A 219 -26.94 0.25 10.72
CA ASN A 219 -26.84 0.63 9.32
C ASN A 219 -28.18 1.19 8.79
N LYS A 220 -29.31 0.54 9.12
CA LYS A 220 -30.65 1.04 8.76
C LYS A 220 -30.95 2.41 9.38
N ILE A 221 -30.58 2.63 10.64
CA ILE A 221 -30.76 3.93 11.32
C ILE A 221 -29.96 5.02 10.59
N VAL A 222 -28.73 4.71 10.16
CA VAL A 222 -27.92 5.67 9.39
C VAL A 222 -28.50 5.95 8.01
N GLU A 223 -29.05 4.94 7.32
CA GLU A 223 -29.75 5.14 6.05
C GLU A 223 -30.96 6.07 6.22
N MET A 224 -31.81 5.82 7.21
CA MET A 224 -32.94 6.70 7.52
C MET A 224 -32.47 8.13 7.85
N ALA A 225 -31.37 8.27 8.60
CA ALA A 225 -30.80 9.58 8.92
C ALA A 225 -30.23 10.31 7.69
N ARG A 226 -29.71 9.58 6.69
CA ARG A 226 -29.29 10.13 5.39
C ARG A 226 -30.49 10.65 4.60
N ASP A 227 -31.57 9.87 4.54
CA ASP A 227 -32.80 10.25 3.85
C ASP A 227 -33.43 11.51 4.45
N MET A 228 -33.38 11.63 5.78
CA MET A 228 -33.85 12.82 6.51
C MET A 228 -32.85 13.99 6.50
N LYS A 229 -31.68 13.86 5.85
CA LYS A 229 -30.60 14.88 5.79
C LYS A 229 -30.08 15.36 7.15
N ILE A 230 -30.19 14.53 8.20
CA ILE A 230 -29.70 14.87 9.55
C ILE A 230 -28.17 14.67 9.67
N VAL A 231 -27.60 13.90 8.75
CA VAL A 231 -26.18 13.50 8.70
C VAL A 231 -25.25 14.68 8.35
N ASP A 232 -25.75 15.68 7.62
CA ASP A 232 -24.93 16.77 7.08
C ASP A 232 -24.29 17.62 8.18
N GLY A 233 -22.98 17.87 8.04
CA GLY A 233 -22.19 18.66 8.98
C GLY A 233 -21.81 17.94 10.30
N ARG A 234 -22.31 16.73 10.54
CA ARG A 234 -21.96 15.93 11.73
C ARG A 234 -20.72 15.07 11.47
N LYS A 235 -19.99 14.76 12.55
CA LYS A 235 -18.80 13.89 12.46
C LYS A 235 -19.23 12.43 12.27
N PRO A 236 -18.70 11.72 11.25
CA PRO A 236 -19.00 10.31 11.02
C PRO A 236 -18.81 9.42 12.25
N ASP A 237 -17.74 9.65 13.03
CA ASP A 237 -17.42 8.83 14.22
C ASP A 237 -18.54 8.93 15.29
N GLY A 238 -19.10 10.13 15.46
CA GLY A 238 -20.17 10.36 16.41
C GLY A 238 -21.52 9.81 15.94
N LEU A 239 -21.78 9.87 14.64
CA LEU A 239 -22.98 9.27 14.04
C LEU A 239 -22.97 7.75 14.14
N ALA A 240 -21.83 7.10 13.82
CA ALA A 240 -21.68 5.66 13.96
C ALA A 240 -21.88 5.21 15.43
N ALA A 241 -21.27 5.93 16.38
CA ALA A 241 -21.44 5.62 17.80
C ALA A 241 -22.88 5.80 18.29
N ALA A 242 -23.57 6.85 17.85
CA ALA A 242 -24.96 7.09 18.20
C ALA A 242 -25.90 6.03 17.59
N ALA A 243 -25.65 5.61 16.34
CA ALA A 243 -26.45 4.60 15.67
C ALA A 243 -26.31 3.20 16.30
N VAL A 244 -25.14 2.87 16.86
CA VAL A 244 -24.93 1.60 17.60
C VAL A 244 -25.50 1.67 19.01
N TYR A 245 -25.62 2.87 19.59
CA TYR A 245 -26.16 3.06 20.93
C TYR A 245 -27.70 2.96 20.99
N LEU A 246 -28.36 3.42 19.93
CA LEU A 246 -29.81 3.33 19.74
C LEU A 246 -30.25 1.91 19.40
#